data_AF-A0A165LY79-F1
#
_entry.id   AF-A0A165LY79-F1
#
_cell.length_a   1.000
_cell.length_b   1.000
_cell.length_c   1.000
_cell.angle_alpha   90.00
_cell.angle_beta   90.00
_cell.angle_gamma   90.00
#
_symmetry.space_group_name_H-M   'P 1'
#
loop_
_entity.id
_entity.type
_entity.pdbx_description
1 polymer ?
#
loop_
_entity_poly.entity_id
_entity_poly.type
_entity_poly.pdbx_seq_one_letter_code
_entity_poly.pdbx_strand_id
1 'polypeptide(L)'
;MRVRYADAPFIALDHVLRIGDIVSPQRAVGYWLSCLPVHLVRLSTNWDRPLFDVDAARQGIVRELRALEEKQPELVTAPGIQKDLMWAYGAARVAPDDAMRHWSSILAQGGPLSLRVAEHALASTRTLESVERVWDQLQHLISRAAKVPGTLSMIDVFYAQHLIRLGAYDAALAVAKNYPLHPYLAWLLRKDDAQLLARDTDEKSAFHVARNHERADALSRNGLDKEDIVYVMSVNSPFITRGRSKT
;
A
#
# COMPACT_ATOMS: atom_id res chain seq x y z
N MET A 1 -1.28 -16.40 -11.15
CA MET A 1 -2.61 -16.55 -11.78
C MET A 1 -3.58 -15.77 -10.90
N ARG A 2 -4.05 -14.59 -11.31
CA ARG A 2 -5.05 -13.81 -10.55
C ARG A 2 -6.44 -14.33 -10.92
N VAL A 3 -6.83 -15.48 -10.35
CA VAL A 3 -8.14 -16.09 -10.64
C VAL A 3 -9.21 -15.26 -9.95
N ARG A 4 -10.20 -14.79 -10.70
CA ARG A 4 -11.42 -14.18 -10.17
C ARG A 4 -12.45 -15.29 -10.02
N TYR A 5 -12.98 -15.49 -8.83
CA TYR A 5 -14.13 -16.35 -8.61
C TYR A 5 -15.40 -15.52 -8.83
N ALA A 6 -16.40 -16.09 -9.49
CA ALA A 6 -17.63 -15.36 -9.83
C ALA A 6 -18.51 -15.09 -8.59
N ASP A 7 -18.36 -15.95 -7.59
CA ASP A 7 -19.19 -16.09 -6.39
C ASP A 7 -18.42 -15.76 -5.09
N ALA A 8 -17.10 -15.59 -5.15
CA ALA A 8 -16.28 -15.28 -3.99
C ALA A 8 -15.23 -14.20 -4.28
N PRO A 9 -15.06 -13.21 -3.39
CA PRO A 9 -14.04 -12.18 -3.56
C PRO A 9 -12.60 -12.71 -3.32
N PHE A 10 -12.46 -13.80 -2.55
CA PHE A 10 -11.18 -14.39 -2.14
C PHE A 10 -11.26 -15.92 -2.12
N ILE A 11 -10.09 -16.58 -2.20
CA ILE A 11 -9.99 -18.02 -1.89
C ILE A 11 -10.12 -18.18 -0.37
N ALA A 12 -11.00 -19.06 0.09
CA ALA A 12 -11.16 -19.39 1.51
C ALA A 12 -9.89 -20.02 2.10
N LEU A 13 -9.60 -19.75 3.38
CA LEU A 13 -8.38 -20.22 4.05
C LEU A 13 -8.23 -21.74 3.97
N ASP A 14 -9.31 -22.50 4.21
CA ASP A 14 -9.24 -23.96 4.20
C ASP A 14 -8.77 -24.52 2.85
N HIS A 15 -9.11 -23.85 1.73
CA HIS A 15 -8.58 -24.22 0.42
C HIS A 15 -7.10 -23.85 0.28
N VAL A 16 -6.67 -22.71 0.81
CA VAL A 16 -5.26 -22.31 0.82
C VAL A 16 -4.42 -23.30 1.62
N LEU A 17 -4.91 -23.74 2.78
CA LEU A 17 -4.23 -24.74 3.61
C LEU A 17 -4.13 -26.09 2.91
N ARG A 18 -5.19 -26.55 2.23
CA ARG A 18 -5.14 -27.77 1.39
C ARG A 18 -4.14 -27.65 0.23
N ILE A 19 -4.02 -26.47 -0.39
CA ILE A 19 -2.98 -26.23 -1.39
C ILE A 19 -1.58 -26.33 -0.75
N GLY A 20 -1.46 -25.91 0.52
CA GLY A 20 -0.28 -26.08 1.37
C GLY A 20 0.13 -27.53 1.64
N ASP A 21 -0.71 -28.51 1.31
CA ASP A 21 -0.35 -29.94 1.34
C ASP A 21 0.37 -30.37 0.04
N ILE A 22 0.26 -29.57 -1.03
CA ILE A 22 0.86 -29.82 -2.36
C ILE A 22 2.14 -28.98 -2.56
N VAL A 23 2.11 -27.73 -2.12
CA VAL A 23 3.27 -26.82 -2.09
C VAL A 23 3.54 -26.41 -0.65
N SER A 24 4.72 -25.91 -0.30
CA SER A 24 4.97 -25.53 1.11
C SER A 24 3.91 -24.55 1.65
N PRO A 25 3.42 -24.73 2.90
CA PRO A 25 2.39 -23.86 3.49
C PRO A 25 2.77 -22.38 3.44
N GLN A 26 4.04 -22.06 3.67
CA GLN A 26 4.56 -20.71 3.56
C GLN A 26 4.39 -20.11 2.17
N ARG A 27 4.54 -20.90 1.11
CA ARG A 27 4.36 -20.42 -0.27
C ARG A 27 2.88 -20.22 -0.59
N ALA A 28 2.01 -21.14 -0.18
CA ALA A 28 0.57 -21.04 -0.40
C ALA A 28 -0.01 -19.82 0.34
N VAL A 29 0.27 -19.72 1.64
CA VAL A 29 -0.20 -18.63 2.50
C VAL A 29 0.41 -17.29 2.09
N GLY A 30 1.73 -17.23 1.87
CA GLY A 30 2.38 -15.99 1.41
C GLY A 30 1.81 -15.49 0.08
N TYR A 31 1.54 -16.39 -0.87
CA TYR A 31 0.89 -16.01 -2.12
C TYR A 31 -0.53 -15.47 -1.91
N TRP A 32 -1.34 -16.17 -1.10
CA TRP A 32 -2.69 -15.75 -0.75
C TRP A 32 -2.69 -14.34 -0.14
N LEU A 33 -1.89 -14.12 0.92
CA LEU A 33 -1.76 -12.83 1.59
C LEU A 33 -1.34 -11.71 0.62
N SER A 34 -0.36 -11.97 -0.26
CA SER A 34 0.10 -10.99 -1.24
C SER A 34 -0.96 -10.58 -2.26
N CYS A 35 -1.97 -11.43 -2.50
CA CYS A 35 -3.06 -11.15 -3.42
C CYS A 35 -4.22 -10.38 -2.77
N LEU A 36 -4.40 -10.46 -1.45
CA LEU A 36 -5.56 -9.86 -0.77
C LEU A 36 -5.67 -8.33 -1.02
N PRO A 37 -4.61 -7.52 -0.89
CA PRO A 37 -4.70 -6.08 -1.15
C PRO A 37 -5.17 -5.75 -2.57
N VAL A 38 -4.72 -6.53 -3.56
CA VAL A 38 -5.11 -6.38 -4.97
C VAL A 38 -6.59 -6.69 -5.15
N HIS A 39 -7.08 -7.75 -4.51
CA HIS A 39 -8.49 -8.12 -4.56
C HIS A 39 -9.36 -7.10 -3.84
N LEU A 40 -8.95 -6.61 -2.66
CA LEU A 40 -9.68 -5.61 -1.89
C LEU A 40 -9.86 -4.29 -2.65
N VAL A 41 -8.81 -3.80 -3.34
CA VAL A 41 -8.91 -2.64 -4.23
C VAL A 41 -9.89 -2.88 -5.37
N ARG A 42 -9.87 -4.09 -5.93
CA ARG A 42 -10.76 -4.47 -7.03
C ARG A 42 -12.23 -4.45 -6.60
N LEU A 43 -12.54 -4.90 -5.38
CA LEU A 43 -13.91 -4.86 -4.82
C LEU A 43 -14.45 -3.43 -4.73
N SER A 44 -13.59 -2.43 -4.52
CA SER A 44 -13.99 -1.02 -4.49
C SER A 44 -14.42 -0.49 -5.87
N THR A 45 -14.11 -1.17 -6.97
CA THR A 45 -14.44 -0.70 -8.31
C THR A 45 -15.94 -0.73 -8.60
N ASN A 46 -16.42 0.14 -9.50
CA ASN A 46 -17.81 0.17 -9.95
C ASN A 46 -18.28 -1.15 -10.59
N TRP A 47 -17.35 -2.02 -11.01
CA TRP A 47 -17.66 -3.28 -11.67
C TRP A 47 -17.94 -4.41 -10.67
N ASP A 48 -17.21 -4.44 -9.55
CA ASP A 48 -17.34 -5.49 -8.53
C ASP A 48 -18.22 -5.05 -7.35
N ARG A 49 -18.36 -3.74 -7.08
CA ARG A 49 -19.24 -3.21 -6.03
C ARG A 49 -20.71 -3.68 -6.11
N PRO A 50 -21.32 -3.87 -7.29
CA PRO A 50 -22.68 -4.41 -7.38
C PRO A 50 -22.76 -5.91 -7.08
N LEU A 51 -21.64 -6.64 -7.12
CA LEU A 51 -21.59 -8.09 -6.95
C LEU A 51 -21.27 -8.50 -5.52
N PHE A 52 -20.58 -7.64 -4.77
CA PHE A 52 -20.11 -7.93 -3.42
C PHE A 52 -20.36 -6.75 -2.49
N ASP A 53 -20.86 -7.06 -1.29
CA ASP A 53 -20.79 -6.12 -0.17
C ASP A 53 -19.33 -6.00 0.28
N VAL A 54 -18.74 -4.82 0.02
CA VAL A 54 -17.32 -4.53 0.28
C VAL A 54 -17.00 -4.63 1.77
N ASP A 55 -17.89 -4.14 2.64
CA ASP A 55 -17.64 -4.11 4.08
C ASP A 55 -17.82 -5.51 4.66
N ALA A 56 -18.81 -6.27 4.20
CA ALA A 56 -18.93 -7.68 4.55
C ALA A 56 -17.70 -8.50 4.08
N ALA A 57 -17.18 -8.23 2.89
CA ALA A 57 -15.99 -8.89 2.36
C ALA A 57 -14.73 -8.54 3.18
N ARG A 58 -14.55 -7.28 3.57
CA ARG A 58 -13.45 -6.83 4.46
C ARG A 58 -13.51 -7.52 5.82
N GLN A 59 -14.69 -7.57 6.43
CA GLN A 59 -14.89 -8.27 7.71
C GLN A 59 -14.67 -9.78 7.57
N GLY A 60 -15.14 -10.36 6.45
CA GLY A 60 -14.94 -11.78 6.12
C GLY A 60 -13.47 -12.15 6.03
N ILE A 61 -12.67 -11.38 5.28
CA ILE A 61 -11.25 -11.68 5.14
C ILE A 61 -10.48 -11.48 6.45
N VAL A 62 -10.86 -10.51 7.29
CA VAL A 62 -10.26 -10.36 8.63
C VAL A 62 -10.52 -11.58 9.52
N ARG A 63 -11.72 -12.17 9.46
CA ARG A 63 -11.99 -13.43 10.19
C ARG A 63 -11.11 -14.58 9.69
N GLU A 64 -10.93 -14.70 8.38
CA GLU A 64 -10.05 -15.72 7.78
C GLU A 64 -8.57 -15.49 8.18
N LEU A 65 -8.09 -14.24 8.23
CA LEU A 65 -6.73 -13.92 8.67
C LEU A 65 -6.51 -14.29 10.16
N ARG A 66 -7.48 -14.01 11.03
CA ARG A 66 -7.41 -14.41 12.44
C ARG A 66 -7.44 -15.93 12.59
N ALA A 67 -8.28 -16.62 11.82
CA ALA A 67 -8.31 -18.07 11.77
C ALA A 67 -6.99 -18.68 11.28
N LEU A 68 -6.27 -18.02 10.36
CA LEU A 68 -4.92 -18.43 9.95
C LEU A 68 -3.94 -18.34 11.13
N GLU A 69 -3.97 -17.24 11.89
CA GLU A 69 -3.11 -17.07 13.06
C GLU A 69 -3.37 -18.13 14.14
N GLU A 70 -4.63 -18.51 14.35
CA GLU A 70 -5.02 -19.57 15.28
C GLU A 70 -4.61 -20.97 14.79
N LYS A 71 -4.83 -21.28 13.50
CA LYS A 71 -4.57 -22.61 12.92
C LYS A 71 -3.09 -22.88 12.64
N GLN A 72 -2.30 -21.83 12.38
CA GLN A 72 -0.90 -21.94 11.94
C GLN A 72 0.02 -20.96 12.71
N PRO A 73 0.08 -21.03 14.05
CA PRO A 73 0.78 -20.06 14.89
C PRO A 73 2.27 -19.96 14.56
N GLU A 74 2.94 -21.09 14.31
CA GLU A 74 4.36 -21.10 13.94
C GLU A 74 4.60 -20.40 12.60
N LEU A 75 3.74 -20.65 11.61
CA LEU A 75 3.86 -20.06 10.29
C LEU A 75 3.71 -18.54 10.30
N VAL A 76 2.76 -18.03 11.08
CA VAL A 76 2.48 -16.58 11.12
C VAL A 76 3.55 -15.79 11.87
N THR A 77 4.47 -16.45 12.58
CA THR A 77 5.66 -15.80 13.16
C THR A 77 6.84 -15.67 12.19
N ALA A 78 6.77 -16.32 11.02
CA ALA A 78 7.84 -16.23 10.03
C ALA A 78 7.96 -14.77 9.50
N PRO A 79 9.18 -14.20 9.42
CA PRO A 79 9.35 -12.77 9.10
C PRO A 79 8.74 -12.32 7.76
N GLY A 80 8.70 -13.18 6.74
CA GLY A 80 8.04 -12.89 5.47
C GLY A 80 6.52 -12.84 5.60
N ILE A 81 5.94 -13.79 6.33
CA ILE A 81 4.50 -13.91 6.53
C ILE A 81 3.99 -12.75 7.39
N GLN A 82 4.71 -12.33 8.42
CA GLN A 82 4.32 -11.18 9.25
C GLN A 82 4.21 -9.88 8.44
N LYS A 83 5.14 -9.64 7.52
CA LYS A 83 5.09 -8.47 6.61
C LYS A 83 3.86 -8.51 5.72
N ASP A 84 3.52 -9.69 5.21
CA ASP A 84 2.35 -9.89 4.36
C ASP A 84 1.04 -9.81 5.17
N LEU A 85 1.02 -10.28 6.43
CA LEU A 85 -0.11 -10.15 7.36
C LEU A 85 -0.37 -8.69 7.73
N MET A 86 0.66 -7.94 8.14
CA MET A 86 0.57 -6.50 8.40
C MET A 86 -0.07 -5.77 7.21
N TRP A 87 0.34 -6.15 5.99
CA TRP A 87 -0.18 -5.56 4.78
C TRP A 87 -1.62 -5.97 4.46
N ALA A 88 -1.95 -7.26 4.62
CA ALA A 88 -3.29 -7.78 4.40
C ALA A 88 -4.32 -7.17 5.38
N TYR A 89 -4.01 -7.10 6.67
CA TYR A 89 -4.87 -6.44 7.66
C TYR A 89 -5.03 -4.94 7.37
N GLY A 90 -3.93 -4.27 7.03
CA GLY A 90 -3.94 -2.87 6.65
C GLY A 90 -4.86 -2.62 5.46
N ALA A 91 -4.71 -3.41 4.39
CA ALA A 91 -5.53 -3.30 3.18
C ALA A 91 -7.01 -3.63 3.42
N ALA A 92 -7.35 -4.46 4.41
CA ALA A 92 -8.74 -4.74 4.78
C ALA A 92 -9.43 -3.55 5.47
N ARG A 93 -8.66 -2.62 6.04
CA ARG A 93 -9.09 -1.35 6.65
C ARG A 93 -9.99 -1.43 7.88
N VAL A 94 -10.45 -2.63 8.26
CA VAL A 94 -11.36 -2.86 9.39
C VAL A 94 -10.70 -3.49 10.61
N ALA A 95 -9.38 -3.70 10.56
CA ALA A 95 -8.59 -4.29 11.65
C ALA A 95 -7.21 -3.60 11.80
N PRO A 96 -7.17 -2.28 12.08
CA PRO A 96 -5.91 -1.54 12.21
C PRO A 96 -5.03 -2.05 13.35
N ASP A 97 -5.62 -2.48 14.46
CA ASP A 97 -4.86 -2.95 15.62
C ASP A 97 -4.10 -4.26 15.32
N ASP A 98 -4.70 -5.15 14.53
CA ASP A 98 -4.03 -6.37 14.06
C ASP A 98 -2.84 -6.03 13.15
N ALA A 99 -3.00 -5.07 12.23
CA ALA A 99 -1.90 -4.60 11.40
C ALA A 99 -0.77 -4.00 12.27
N MET A 100 -1.12 -3.19 13.28
CA MET A 100 -0.14 -2.57 14.17
C MET A 100 0.55 -3.58 15.08
N ARG A 101 -0.15 -4.64 15.53
CA ARG A 101 0.46 -5.75 16.26
C ARG A 101 1.55 -6.43 15.43
N HIS A 102 1.26 -6.74 14.17
CA HIS A 102 2.25 -7.32 13.26
C HIS A 102 3.42 -6.36 12.97
N TRP A 103 3.14 -5.06 12.82
CA TRP A 103 4.19 -4.04 12.71
C TRP A 103 5.10 -4.01 13.93
N SER A 104 4.55 -4.02 15.15
CA SER A 104 5.33 -4.09 16.39
C SER A 104 6.19 -5.36 16.47
N SER A 105 5.68 -6.52 16.02
CA SER A 105 6.48 -7.75 15.95
C SER A 105 7.62 -7.64 14.95
N ILE A 106 7.39 -7.04 13.77
CA ILE A 106 8.43 -6.79 12.76
C ILE A 106 9.54 -5.90 13.33
N LEU A 107 9.16 -4.85 14.08
CA LEU A 107 10.14 -3.98 14.75
C LEU A 107 10.95 -4.73 15.81
N ALA A 108 10.29 -5.57 16.62
CA ALA A 108 10.94 -6.31 17.70
C ALA A 108 11.96 -7.35 17.19
N GLN A 109 11.77 -7.90 15.98
CA GLN A 109 12.75 -8.79 15.35
C GLN A 109 14.07 -8.08 14.99
N GLY A 110 14.02 -6.76 14.80
CA GLY A 110 15.17 -5.96 14.39
C GLY A 110 15.64 -6.23 12.96
N GLY A 111 16.70 -5.50 12.57
CA GLY A 111 17.33 -5.63 11.25
C GLY A 111 16.84 -4.61 10.21
N PRO A 112 17.46 -4.63 9.01
CA PRO A 112 17.17 -3.65 7.98
C PRO A 112 15.76 -3.83 7.39
N LEU A 113 15.03 -2.72 7.28
CA LEU A 113 13.71 -2.69 6.64
C LEU A 113 13.83 -2.26 5.18
N SER A 114 13.14 -2.98 4.30
CA SER A 114 12.99 -2.55 2.90
C SER A 114 12.01 -1.38 2.80
N LEU A 115 12.21 -0.50 1.81
CA LEU A 115 11.28 0.59 1.51
C LEU A 115 9.84 0.12 1.30
N ARG A 116 9.64 -1.07 0.72
CA ARG A 116 8.31 -1.65 0.51
C ARG A 116 7.60 -1.95 1.83
N VAL A 117 8.32 -2.52 2.80
CA VAL A 117 7.74 -2.82 4.12
C VAL A 117 7.35 -1.54 4.85
N ALA A 118 8.18 -0.50 4.73
CA ALA A 118 7.88 0.78 5.34
C ALA A 118 6.70 1.51 4.70
N GLU A 119 6.58 1.48 3.37
CA GLU A 119 5.38 1.96 2.68
C GLU A 119 4.14 1.22 3.16
N HIS A 120 4.20 -0.12 3.22
CA HIS A 120 3.08 -0.93 3.71
C HIS A 120 2.72 -0.57 5.16
N ALA A 121 3.69 -0.35 6.04
CA ALA A 121 3.44 0.05 7.42
C ALA A 121 2.72 1.40 7.49
N LEU A 122 3.16 2.41 6.71
CA LEU A 122 2.52 3.72 6.63
C LEU A 122 1.09 3.60 6.06
N ALA A 123 0.88 2.80 5.02
CA ALA A 123 -0.43 2.59 4.43
C ALA A 123 -1.39 1.80 5.34
N SER A 124 -0.89 0.93 6.22
CA SER A 124 -1.72 0.16 7.17
C SER A 124 -2.37 1.02 8.26
N THR A 125 -1.86 2.24 8.49
CA THR A 125 -2.38 3.19 9.50
C THR A 125 -3.75 3.77 9.12
N ARG A 126 -4.51 4.28 10.09
CA ARG A 126 -5.87 4.80 9.87
C ARG A 126 -6.11 6.22 10.42
N THR A 127 -5.23 6.70 11.28
CA THR A 127 -5.29 8.05 11.87
C THR A 127 -3.98 8.79 11.66
N LEU A 128 -4.02 10.12 11.75
CA LEU A 128 -2.80 10.94 11.69
C LEU A 128 -1.80 10.56 12.78
N GLU A 129 -2.27 10.38 14.01
CA GLU A 129 -1.44 9.94 15.13
C GLU A 129 -0.73 8.59 14.82
N SER A 130 -1.45 7.63 14.24
CA SER A 130 -0.86 6.33 13.90
C SER A 130 0.17 6.42 12.77
N VAL A 131 -0.03 7.29 11.76
CA VAL A 131 0.96 7.47 10.69
C VAL A 131 2.21 8.20 11.17
N GLU A 132 2.05 9.20 12.04
CA GLU A 132 3.15 9.93 12.66
C GLU A 132 3.98 9.01 13.55
N ARG A 133 3.33 8.17 14.36
CA ARG A 133 4.02 7.16 15.18
C ARG A 133 4.85 6.18 14.34
N VAL A 134 4.27 5.63 13.27
CA VAL A 134 4.99 4.73 12.36
C VAL A 134 6.13 5.48 11.67
N TRP A 135 5.90 6.73 11.27
CA TRP A 135 6.90 7.57 10.65
C TRP A 135 8.11 7.79 11.57
N ASP A 136 7.89 8.15 12.83
CA ASP A 136 8.94 8.34 13.84
C ASP A 136 9.80 7.08 14.02
N GLN A 137 9.15 5.91 14.08
CA GLN A 137 9.85 4.63 14.16
C GLN A 137 10.71 4.36 12.91
N LEU A 138 10.23 4.71 11.72
CA LEU A 138 10.94 4.51 10.46
C LEU A 138 12.17 5.41 10.30
N GLN A 139 12.19 6.59 10.92
CA GLN A 139 13.32 7.53 10.79
C GLN A 139 14.65 6.93 11.24
N HIS A 140 14.60 5.98 12.18
CA HIS A 140 15.78 5.32 12.74
C HIS A 140 16.17 4.03 12.00
N LEU A 141 15.30 3.51 11.12
CA LEU A 141 15.42 2.18 10.53
C LEU A 141 15.73 2.21 9.04
N ILE A 142 15.45 3.33 8.37
CA ILE A 142 15.68 3.50 6.94
C ILE A 142 16.55 4.73 6.70
N SER A 143 17.64 4.53 5.98
CA SER A 143 18.51 5.63 5.56
C SER A 143 17.75 6.60 4.66
N ARG A 144 17.78 7.88 5.04
CA ARG A 144 17.16 8.99 4.31
C ARG A 144 17.97 9.48 3.11
N ALA A 145 19.15 8.91 2.86
CA ALA A 145 19.99 9.34 1.76
C ALA A 145 19.22 9.19 0.44
N ALA A 146 18.81 10.32 -0.12
CA ALA A 146 18.25 10.34 -1.45
C ALA A 146 19.30 9.81 -2.43
N LYS A 147 18.85 9.07 -3.45
CA LYS A 147 19.77 8.57 -4.49
C LYS A 147 20.50 9.72 -5.21
N VAL A 148 19.90 10.91 -5.21
CA VAL A 148 20.44 12.13 -5.81
C VAL A 148 20.38 13.26 -4.76
N PRO A 149 21.49 13.95 -4.48
CA PRO A 149 21.49 15.12 -3.59
C PRO A 149 20.44 16.16 -4.00
N GLY A 150 19.73 16.73 -3.02
CA GLY A 150 18.68 17.73 -3.28
C GLY A 150 17.34 17.17 -3.75
N THR A 151 17.16 15.84 -3.79
CA THR A 151 15.85 15.22 -4.10
C THR A 151 15.17 14.69 -2.85
N LEU A 152 13.84 14.74 -2.82
CA LEU A 152 13.03 14.15 -1.76
C LEU A 152 13.24 12.63 -1.73
N SER A 153 13.52 12.06 -0.56
CA SER A 153 13.73 10.61 -0.47
C SER A 153 12.39 9.87 -0.69
N MET A 154 12.46 8.64 -1.21
CA MET A 154 11.23 7.85 -1.46
C MET A 154 10.43 7.57 -0.19
N ILE A 155 11.08 7.49 0.98
CA ILE A 155 10.35 7.27 2.22
C ILE A 155 9.58 8.54 2.64
N ASP A 156 10.16 9.73 2.44
CA ASP A 156 9.45 11.00 2.67
C ASP A 156 8.27 11.16 1.69
N VAL A 157 8.43 10.69 0.44
CA VAL A 157 7.34 10.63 -0.54
C VAL A 157 6.19 9.78 -0.01
N PHE A 158 6.45 8.56 0.45
CA PHE A 158 5.41 7.68 1.00
C PHE A 158 4.73 8.30 2.22
N TYR A 159 5.50 8.92 3.11
CA TYR A 159 4.95 9.61 4.26
C TYR A 159 3.99 10.74 3.85
N ALA A 160 4.43 11.62 2.93
CA ALA A 160 3.60 12.70 2.41
C ALA A 160 2.34 12.18 1.69
N GLN A 161 2.44 11.10 0.90
CA GLN A 161 1.27 10.47 0.27
C GLN A 161 0.23 10.02 1.31
N HIS A 162 0.67 9.42 2.42
CA HIS A 162 -0.24 8.93 3.46
C HIS A 162 -0.76 10.02 4.40
N LEU A 163 -0.04 11.13 4.58
CA LEU A 163 -0.59 12.36 5.17
C LEU A 163 -1.73 12.92 4.31
N ILE A 164 -1.52 13.02 2.99
CA ILE A 164 -2.55 13.48 2.04
C ILE A 164 -3.76 12.54 2.04
N ARG A 165 -3.55 11.22 2.11
CA ARG A 165 -4.62 10.21 2.23
C ARG A 165 -5.48 10.46 3.47
N LEU A 166 -4.85 10.79 4.60
CA LEU A 166 -5.51 11.02 5.89
C LEU A 166 -6.01 12.47 6.09
N GLY A 167 -5.96 13.30 5.04
CA GLY A 167 -6.48 14.67 5.07
C GLY A 167 -5.51 15.74 5.57
N ALA A 168 -4.27 15.38 5.95
CA ALA A 168 -3.24 16.33 6.40
C ALA A 168 -2.45 16.90 5.21
N TYR A 169 -3.14 17.61 4.32
CA TYR A 169 -2.56 18.17 3.11
C TYR A 169 -1.42 19.17 3.40
N ASP A 170 -1.63 20.10 4.33
CA ASP A 170 -0.64 21.15 4.64
C ASP A 170 0.66 20.56 5.24
N ALA A 171 0.53 19.51 6.06
CA ALA A 171 1.68 18.78 6.59
C ALA A 171 2.46 18.07 5.47
N ALA A 172 1.75 17.46 4.51
CA ALA A 172 2.39 16.84 3.36
C ALA A 172 3.08 17.86 2.44
N LEU A 173 2.46 19.04 2.26
CA LEU A 173 3.07 20.14 1.51
C LEU A 173 4.32 20.65 2.22
N ALA A 174 4.33 20.69 3.56
CA ALA A 174 5.51 21.07 4.34
C ALA A 174 6.68 20.09 4.16
N VAL A 175 6.40 18.78 3.95
CA VAL A 175 7.41 17.79 3.57
C VAL A 175 7.93 18.06 2.15
N ALA A 176 7.04 18.36 1.21
CA ALA A 176 7.37 18.52 -0.21
C ALA A 176 8.13 19.82 -0.52
N LYS A 177 7.79 20.93 0.13
CA LYS A 177 8.23 22.29 -0.26
C LYS A 177 9.73 22.56 -0.20
N ASN A 178 10.48 21.71 0.49
CA ASN A 178 11.92 21.85 0.63
C ASN A 178 12.70 21.22 -0.54
N TYR A 179 12.01 20.64 -1.52
CA TYR A 179 12.60 19.86 -2.60
C TYR A 179 11.94 20.19 -3.95
N PRO A 180 12.62 19.95 -5.08
CA PRO A 180 12.01 20.00 -6.40
C PRO A 180 10.82 19.03 -6.50
N LEU A 181 9.88 19.34 -7.40
CA LEU A 181 8.66 18.56 -7.59
C LEU A 181 8.94 17.09 -7.87
N HIS A 182 8.57 16.21 -6.92
CA HIS A 182 8.76 14.77 -7.09
C HIS A 182 7.57 14.13 -7.82
N PRO A 183 7.73 13.46 -8.98
CA PRO A 183 6.61 13.00 -9.82
C PRO A 183 5.65 12.02 -9.14
N TYR A 184 6.12 11.27 -8.14
CA TYR A 184 5.29 10.33 -7.38
C TYR A 184 4.43 11.00 -6.30
N LEU A 185 4.74 12.25 -5.90
CA LEU A 185 3.96 13.02 -4.93
C LEU A 185 3.14 14.12 -5.62
N ALA A 186 3.71 14.74 -6.63
CA ALA A 186 3.18 15.91 -7.33
C ALA A 186 1.74 15.78 -7.81
N TRP A 187 1.33 14.61 -8.31
CA TRP A 187 -0.03 14.39 -8.81
C TRP A 187 -1.10 14.33 -7.70
N LEU A 188 -0.69 14.26 -6.43
CA LEU A 188 -1.58 14.34 -5.27
C LEU A 188 -1.69 15.77 -4.72
N LEU A 189 -0.85 16.68 -5.20
CA LEU A 189 -0.89 18.09 -4.82
C LEU A 189 -1.97 18.82 -5.62
N ARG A 190 -2.52 19.88 -5.03
CA ARG A 190 -3.36 20.83 -5.74
C ARG A 190 -2.55 21.47 -6.86
N LYS A 191 -3.22 21.79 -7.97
CA LYS A 191 -2.59 22.30 -9.18
C LYS A 191 -1.70 23.53 -8.92
N ASP A 192 -2.17 24.46 -8.10
CA ASP A 192 -1.43 25.69 -7.79
C ASP A 192 -0.16 25.40 -6.97
N ASP A 193 -0.24 24.50 -5.98
CA ASP A 193 0.92 24.09 -5.18
C ASP A 193 1.93 23.29 -6.01
N ALA A 194 1.44 22.39 -6.88
CA ALA A 194 2.28 21.66 -7.82
C ALA A 194 3.01 22.61 -8.78
N GLN A 195 2.35 23.66 -9.26
CA GLN A 195 2.94 24.70 -10.12
C GLN A 195 3.99 25.55 -9.40
N LEU A 196 3.77 25.86 -8.11
CA LEU A 196 4.76 26.57 -7.29
C LEU A 196 6.05 25.76 -7.13
N LEU A 197 5.92 24.45 -6.93
CA LEU A 197 7.06 23.52 -6.81
C LEU A 197 7.67 23.13 -8.18
N ALA A 198 6.92 23.32 -9.27
CA ALA A 198 7.35 23.02 -10.63
C ALA A 198 8.34 24.04 -11.22
N ARG A 199 8.59 25.18 -10.56
CA ARG A 199 9.40 26.28 -11.11
C ARG A 199 10.82 25.87 -11.51
N ASP A 200 11.36 24.82 -10.90
CA ASP A 200 12.69 24.24 -11.20
C ASP A 200 12.61 22.84 -11.85
N THR A 201 11.47 22.47 -12.43
CA THR A 201 11.18 21.10 -12.88
C THR A 201 11.28 20.96 -14.41
N ASP A 202 11.89 19.87 -14.88
CA ASP A 202 12.02 19.60 -16.32
C ASP A 202 10.68 19.25 -16.99
N GLU A 203 10.58 19.47 -18.32
CA GLU A 203 9.35 19.21 -19.10
C GLU A 203 8.88 17.75 -18.99
N LYS A 204 9.82 16.81 -18.83
CA LYS A 204 9.52 15.38 -18.66
C LYS A 204 8.77 15.12 -17.37
N SER A 205 9.19 15.72 -16.27
CA SER A 205 8.53 15.60 -14.98
C SER A 205 7.14 16.22 -15.02
N ALA A 206 6.98 17.39 -15.66
CA ALA A 206 5.65 17.99 -15.86
C ALA A 206 4.71 17.06 -16.64
N PHE A 207 5.19 16.43 -17.71
CA PHE A 207 4.43 15.43 -18.47
C PHE A 207 4.03 14.21 -17.62
N HIS A 208 4.94 13.68 -16.80
CA HIS A 208 4.65 12.57 -15.90
C HIS A 208 3.57 12.92 -14.87
N VAL A 209 3.59 14.14 -14.34
CA VAL A 209 2.59 14.62 -13.37
C VAL A 209 1.21 14.73 -14.02
N ALA A 210 1.12 15.36 -15.20
CA ALA A 210 -0.15 15.47 -15.94
C ALA A 210 -0.74 14.08 -16.25
N ARG A 211 0.08 13.16 -16.77
CA ARG A 211 -0.34 11.78 -17.03
C ARG A 211 -0.78 11.05 -15.76
N ASN A 212 -0.15 11.30 -14.62
CA ASN A 212 -0.55 10.69 -13.35
C ASN A 212 -1.89 11.25 -12.86
N HIS A 213 -2.17 12.55 -13.03
CA HIS A 213 -3.50 13.11 -12.77
C HIS A 213 -4.59 12.44 -13.62
N GLU A 214 -4.38 12.32 -14.93
CA GLU A 214 -5.35 11.66 -15.82
C GLU A 214 -5.65 10.21 -15.40
N ARG A 215 -4.61 9.48 -14.96
CA ARG A 215 -4.75 8.12 -14.44
C ARG A 215 -5.52 8.09 -13.12
N ALA A 216 -5.21 8.98 -12.19
CA ALA A 216 -5.91 9.09 -10.92
C ALA A 216 -7.41 9.40 -11.14
N ASP A 217 -7.73 10.32 -12.05
CA ASP A 217 -9.11 10.65 -12.42
C ASP A 217 -9.82 9.45 -13.05
N ALA A 218 -9.16 8.70 -13.93
CA ALA A 218 -9.72 7.50 -14.54
C ALA A 218 -10.00 6.38 -13.52
N LEU A 219 -9.15 6.23 -12.51
CA LEU A 219 -9.34 5.29 -11.40
C LEU A 219 -10.48 5.73 -10.49
N SER A 220 -10.57 7.03 -10.18
CA SER A 220 -11.67 7.61 -9.40
C SER A 220 -13.02 7.46 -10.11
N ARG A 221 -13.08 7.71 -11.43
CA ARG A 221 -14.28 7.45 -12.25
C ARG A 221 -14.69 5.98 -12.27
N ASN A 222 -13.75 5.06 -12.00
CA ASN A 222 -14.02 3.63 -11.83
C ASN A 222 -14.40 3.24 -10.40
N GLY A 223 -14.64 4.20 -9.50
CA GLY A 223 -15.15 3.97 -8.16
C GLY A 223 -14.07 3.82 -7.08
N LEU A 224 -12.78 3.87 -7.44
CA LEU A 224 -11.71 3.80 -6.44
C LEU A 224 -11.64 5.08 -5.62
N ASP A 225 -11.45 4.91 -4.31
CA ASP A 225 -11.16 6.02 -3.42
C ASP A 225 -9.68 6.40 -3.45
N LYS A 226 -9.35 7.48 -2.73
CA LYS A 226 -8.01 8.05 -2.70
C LYS A 226 -6.95 7.07 -2.19
N GLU A 227 -7.28 6.23 -1.21
CA GLU A 227 -6.35 5.24 -0.67
C GLU A 227 -6.05 4.14 -1.70
N ASP A 228 -7.08 3.64 -2.38
CA ASP A 228 -6.94 2.65 -3.45
C ASP A 228 -6.15 3.24 -4.63
N ILE A 229 -6.38 4.50 -4.99
CA ILE A 229 -5.63 5.19 -6.06
C ILE A 229 -4.15 5.32 -5.69
N VAL A 230 -3.83 5.76 -4.46
CA VAL A 230 -2.44 5.84 -3.97
C VAL A 230 -1.76 4.47 -4.06
N TYR A 231 -2.44 3.40 -3.65
CA TYR A 231 -1.90 2.05 -3.75
C TYR A 231 -1.72 1.58 -5.20
N VAL A 232 -2.68 1.82 -6.10
CA VAL A 232 -2.56 1.44 -7.53
C VAL A 232 -1.43 2.19 -8.22
N MET A 233 -1.18 3.44 -7.83
CA MET A 233 -0.18 4.31 -8.44
C MET A 233 1.20 4.26 -7.75
N SER A 234 1.31 3.60 -6.59
CA SER A 234 2.56 3.40 -5.88
C SER A 234 3.62 2.68 -6.72
N VAL A 235 4.89 3.03 -6.54
CA VAL A 235 6.05 2.36 -7.17
C VAL A 235 6.14 0.87 -6.85
N ASN A 236 5.66 0.44 -5.69
CA ASN A 236 5.64 -0.95 -5.26
C ASN A 236 4.35 -1.66 -5.64
N SER A 237 3.45 -0.98 -6.33
CA SER A 237 2.16 -1.52 -6.72
C SER A 237 2.30 -2.66 -7.73
N PRO A 238 1.58 -3.78 -7.53
CA PRO A 238 1.54 -4.86 -8.50
C PRO A 238 0.66 -4.51 -9.73
N PHE A 239 0.12 -3.29 -9.80
CA PHE A 239 -0.60 -2.73 -10.95
C PHE A 239 0.29 -1.90 -11.87
N ILE A 240 1.54 -1.60 -11.48
CA ILE A 240 2.49 -0.98 -12.40
C ILE A 240 2.84 -1.97 -13.50
N THR A 241 2.22 -1.79 -14.67
CA THR A 241 2.77 -2.28 -15.92
C THR A 241 4.04 -1.48 -16.19
N ARG A 242 5.21 -2.06 -15.87
CA ARG A 242 6.46 -1.59 -16.46
C ARG A 242 6.24 -1.70 -17.96
N GLY A 243 6.17 -0.56 -18.64
CA GLY A 243 6.10 -0.55 -20.10
C GLY A 243 7.21 -1.46 -20.60
N ARG A 244 6.87 -2.45 -21.43
CA ARG A 244 7.86 -3.17 -22.21
C ARG A 244 8.68 -2.09 -22.90
N SER A 245 9.94 -1.92 -22.48
CA SER A 245 10.91 -1.19 -23.27
C SER A 245 10.90 -1.88 -24.62
N LYS A 246 10.37 -1.20 -25.64
CA LYS A 246 10.65 -1.61 -27.01
C LYS A 246 12.15 -1.42 -27.17
N THR A 247 12.89 -2.53 -27.14
CA THR A 247 14.21 -2.64 -27.74
C THR A 247 14.15 -2.20 -29.19
#